data_AF-U1LTR0-F1
#
_entry.id   AF-U1LTR0-F1
#
_cell.length_a   1.000
_cell.length_b   1.000
_cell.length_c   1.000
_cell.angle_alpha   90.00
_cell.angle_beta   90.00
_cell.angle_gamma   90.00
#
_symmetry.space_group_name_H-M   'P 1'
#
loop_
_entity.id
_entity.type
_entity.pdbx_description
1 polymer ?
#
loop_
_entity_poly.entity_id
_entity_poly.type
_entity_poly.pdbx_seq_one_letter_code
_entity_poly.pdbx_strand_id
1 'polypeptide(L)'
;MLEALTGAGLAAAAGMNAYIPLLVVGLADRLFPGLLALPEGWAWLSSWWVIGIVAVLLVVEVVADKVPAVDSVNDVLQTLVRPAAGGLVFGSSSTASTVAVTDPAEFFASNQWVPIVVGAVIALAVHAGKATVRPAANAATAGAAAPVVSTVEDVGAIGLSLVAIVAPLLVVVALLALAAAGWWLGRTARRRRRPAERPATAGDG
;
A
#
# COMPACT_ATOMS: atom_id res chain seq x y z
N MET A 1 18.08 10.88 -0.17
CA MET A 1 16.88 11.57 -0.73
C MET A 1 16.13 10.69 -1.73
N LEU A 2 16.79 10.11 -2.75
CA LEU A 2 16.11 9.24 -3.72
C LEU A 2 15.57 7.95 -3.09
N GLU A 3 16.31 7.32 -2.19
CA GLU A 3 15.87 6.14 -1.41
C GLU A 3 14.55 6.36 -0.66
N ALA A 4 14.39 7.52 -0.01
CA ALA A 4 13.15 7.83 0.70
C ALA A 4 11.97 7.98 -0.26
N LEU A 5 12.20 8.45 -1.49
CA LEU A 5 11.17 8.51 -2.53
C LEU A 5 10.85 7.10 -3.06
N THR A 6 11.87 6.27 -3.30
CA THR A 6 11.68 4.86 -3.67
C THR A 6 10.87 4.13 -2.60
N GLY A 7 11.28 4.24 -1.33
CA GLY A 7 10.57 3.65 -0.20
C GLY A 7 9.14 4.16 -0.07
N ALA A 8 8.92 5.47 -0.19
CA ALA A 8 7.58 6.05 -0.12
C ALA A 8 6.68 5.54 -1.27
N GLY A 9 7.22 5.42 -2.48
CA GLY A 9 6.50 4.91 -3.65
C GLY A 9 6.15 3.42 -3.49
N LEU A 10 7.11 2.60 -3.06
CA LEU A 10 6.91 1.18 -2.78
C LEU A 10 5.90 0.96 -1.62
N ALA A 11 5.98 1.76 -0.56
CA ALA A 11 5.04 1.72 0.55
C ALA A 11 3.63 2.14 0.12
N ALA A 12 3.50 3.17 -0.71
CA ALA A 12 2.21 3.55 -1.27
C ALA A 12 1.65 2.46 -2.19
N ALA A 13 2.50 1.80 -2.99
CA ALA A 13 2.12 0.63 -3.77
C ALA A 13 1.66 -0.54 -2.87
N ALA A 14 2.29 -0.74 -1.71
CA ALA A 14 1.91 -1.77 -0.74
C ALA A 14 0.51 -1.53 -0.15
N GLY A 15 0.15 -0.26 0.02
CA GLY A 15 -1.20 0.14 0.36
C GLY A 15 -2.26 -0.20 -0.70
N MET A 16 -1.85 -0.30 -1.98
CA MET A 16 -2.72 -0.73 -3.10
C MET A 16 -2.74 -2.25 -3.27
N ASN A 17 -1.61 -2.94 -3.22
CA ASN A 17 -1.47 -4.42 -3.15
C ASN A 17 -0.24 -4.76 -2.29
N ALA A 18 -0.38 -5.59 -1.25
CA ALA A 18 0.71 -5.85 -0.30
C ALA A 18 1.88 -6.61 -0.94
N TYR A 19 1.58 -7.57 -1.82
CA TYR A 19 2.54 -8.53 -2.31
C TYR A 19 3.27 -8.06 -3.57
N ILE A 20 2.65 -7.23 -4.40
CA ILE A 20 3.27 -6.70 -5.63
C ILE A 20 4.61 -5.98 -5.36
N PRO A 21 4.70 -4.95 -4.50
CA PRO A 21 5.97 -4.26 -4.27
C PRO A 21 7.00 -5.17 -3.60
N LEU A 22 6.61 -6.09 -2.71
CA LEU A 22 7.51 -7.09 -2.13
C LEU A 22 8.11 -7.99 -3.22
N LEU A 23 7.27 -8.47 -4.14
CA LEU A 23 7.69 -9.32 -5.24
C LEU A 23 8.60 -8.57 -6.21
N VAL A 24 8.24 -7.32 -6.54
CA VAL A 24 9.04 -6.45 -7.42
C VAL A 24 10.41 -6.17 -6.80
N VAL A 25 10.48 -5.85 -5.50
CA VAL A 25 11.75 -5.61 -4.80
C VAL A 25 12.62 -6.87 -4.79
N GLY A 26 12.06 -8.02 -4.40
CA GLY A 26 12.80 -9.28 -4.36
C GLY A 26 13.32 -9.70 -5.73
N LEU A 27 12.50 -9.58 -6.78
CA LEU A 27 12.91 -9.88 -8.15
C LEU A 27 13.89 -8.87 -8.72
N ALA A 28 13.74 -7.58 -8.43
CA ALA A 28 14.65 -6.54 -8.91
C ALA A 28 16.07 -6.77 -8.39
N ASP A 29 16.23 -7.00 -7.08
CA ASP A 29 17.52 -7.34 -6.48
C ASP A 29 18.07 -8.67 -7.02
N ARG A 30 17.21 -9.69 -7.16
CA ARG A 30 17.62 -11.04 -7.57
C ARG A 30 18.06 -11.14 -9.04
N LEU A 31 17.35 -10.47 -9.95
CA LEU A 31 17.50 -10.62 -11.39
C LEU A 31 18.27 -9.48 -12.04
N PHE A 32 18.28 -8.30 -11.42
CA PHE A 32 18.95 -7.11 -11.95
C PHE A 32 19.88 -6.48 -10.90
N PRO A 33 20.98 -7.17 -10.54
CA PRO A 33 21.94 -6.65 -9.57
C PRO A 33 22.48 -5.29 -10.07
N GLY A 34 22.15 -4.21 -9.36
CA GLY A 34 22.49 -2.84 -9.72
C GLY A 34 21.31 -1.93 -10.02
N LEU A 35 20.11 -2.48 -10.28
CA LEU A 35 18.87 -1.68 -10.37
C LEU A 35 18.33 -1.31 -8.98
N LEU A 36 18.35 -2.28 -8.07
CA LEU A 36 18.03 -2.11 -6.65
C LEU A 36 18.95 -3.07 -5.89
N ALA A 37 19.61 -2.57 -4.85
CA ALA A 37 20.51 -3.38 -4.01
C ALA A 37 19.97 -3.38 -2.59
N LEU A 38 19.55 -4.56 -2.12
CA LEU A 38 19.08 -4.74 -0.76
C LEU A 38 20.27 -4.73 0.22
N PRO A 39 20.16 -4.01 1.35
CA PRO A 39 21.15 -4.15 2.43
C PRO A 39 21.18 -5.58 2.97
N GLU A 40 22.30 -5.98 3.59
CA GLU A 40 22.52 -7.35 4.06
C GLU A 40 21.38 -7.88 4.96
N GLY A 41 20.90 -7.06 5.91
CA GLY A 41 19.77 -7.42 6.78
C GLY A 41 18.43 -7.62 6.07
N TRP A 42 18.33 -7.23 4.79
CA TRP A 42 17.14 -7.36 3.95
C TRP A 42 17.33 -8.34 2.78
N ALA A 43 18.54 -8.89 2.58
CA ALA A 43 18.85 -9.78 1.47
C ALA A 43 17.98 -11.05 1.43
N TRP A 44 17.35 -11.42 2.54
CA TRP A 44 16.39 -12.52 2.59
C TRP A 44 15.17 -12.30 1.69
N LEU A 45 14.79 -11.04 1.40
CA LEU A 45 13.66 -10.72 0.51
C LEU A 45 13.89 -11.17 -0.94
N SER A 46 15.16 -11.28 -1.39
CA SER A 46 15.50 -11.76 -2.73
C SER A 46 15.75 -13.28 -2.80
N SER A 47 15.52 -14.01 -1.71
CA SER A 47 15.53 -15.48 -1.69
C SER A 47 14.42 -16.06 -2.56
N TRP A 48 14.73 -17.06 -3.38
CA TRP A 48 13.75 -17.75 -4.23
C TRP A 48 12.57 -18.33 -3.44
N TRP A 49 12.79 -18.75 -2.19
CA TRP A 49 11.72 -19.22 -1.31
C TRP A 49 10.75 -18.10 -0.94
N VAL A 50 11.27 -16.93 -0.58
CA VAL A 50 10.47 -15.77 -0.18
C VAL A 50 9.71 -15.22 -1.39
N ILE A 51 10.40 -15.07 -2.53
CA ILE A 51 9.78 -14.69 -3.80
C ILE A 51 8.64 -15.65 -4.16
N GLY A 52 8.86 -16.96 -4.05
CA GLY A 52 7.84 -17.97 -4.32
C GLY A 52 6.63 -17.85 -3.40
N ILE A 53 6.86 -17.67 -2.09
CA ILE A 53 5.77 -17.48 -1.11
C ILE A 53 4.98 -16.21 -1.42
N VAL A 54 5.66 -15.08 -1.65
CA VAL A 54 5.01 -13.80 -1.97
C VAL A 54 4.23 -13.90 -3.28
N ALA A 55 4.74 -14.61 -4.29
CA ALA A 55 4.03 -14.85 -5.54
C ALA A 55 2.75 -15.67 -5.32
N VAL A 56 2.79 -16.72 -4.49
CA VAL A 56 1.60 -17.50 -4.14
C VAL A 56 0.59 -16.64 -3.38
N LEU A 57 1.05 -15.84 -2.41
CA LEU A 57 0.19 -14.93 -1.65
C LEU A 57 -0.45 -13.87 -2.57
N LEU A 58 0.28 -13.36 -3.56
CA LEU A 58 -0.27 -12.48 -4.59
C LEU A 58 -1.38 -13.16 -5.39
N VAL A 59 -1.17 -14.40 -5.84
CA VAL A 59 -2.22 -15.16 -6.53
C VAL A 59 -3.46 -15.33 -5.65
N VAL A 60 -3.27 -15.65 -4.37
CA VAL A 60 -4.36 -15.75 -3.40
C VAL A 60 -5.09 -14.42 -3.24
N GLU A 61 -4.39 -13.29 -3.11
CA GLU A 61 -5.00 -11.94 -3.03
C GLU A 61 -5.83 -11.64 -4.27
N VAL A 62 -5.26 -11.86 -5.46
CA VAL A 62 -5.94 -11.60 -6.73
C VAL A 62 -7.22 -12.41 -6.85
N VAL A 63 -7.21 -13.67 -6.42
CA VAL A 63 -8.41 -14.53 -6.43
C VAL A 63 -9.42 -14.12 -5.36
N ALA A 64 -8.95 -13.82 -4.15
CA ALA A 64 -9.79 -13.40 -3.03
C ALA A 64 -10.59 -12.14 -3.35
N ASP A 65 -9.97 -11.16 -4.00
CA ASP A 65 -10.58 -9.88 -4.38
C ASP A 65 -11.70 -10.02 -5.44
N LYS A 66 -11.82 -11.18 -6.12
CA LYS A 66 -12.89 -11.38 -7.12
C LYS A 66 -14.19 -11.89 -6.52
N VAL A 67 -14.17 -12.40 -5.27
CA VAL A 67 -15.36 -12.97 -4.62
C VAL A 67 -15.85 -12.01 -3.53
N PRO A 68 -17.02 -11.36 -3.65
CA PRO A 68 -17.42 -10.25 -2.78
C PRO A 68 -17.40 -10.53 -1.27
N ALA A 69 -17.77 -11.74 -0.85
CA ALA A 69 -17.72 -12.14 0.56
C ALA A 69 -16.28 -12.36 1.06
N VAL A 70 -15.41 -12.88 0.21
CA VAL A 70 -14.00 -13.12 0.52
C VAL A 70 -13.22 -11.80 0.51
N ASP A 71 -13.49 -10.91 -0.45
CA ASP A 71 -12.94 -9.55 -0.56
C ASP A 71 -13.13 -8.77 0.74
N SER A 72 -14.33 -8.83 1.34
CA SER A 72 -14.62 -8.14 2.60
C SER A 72 -13.77 -8.65 3.76
N VAL A 73 -13.53 -9.96 3.85
CA VAL A 73 -12.69 -10.57 4.89
C VAL A 73 -11.21 -10.29 4.61
N ASN A 74 -10.80 -10.36 3.34
CA ASN A 74 -9.45 -10.05 2.89
C ASN A 74 -9.09 -8.60 3.26
N ASP A 75 -9.98 -7.63 3.01
CA ASP A 75 -9.75 -6.22 3.36
C ASP A 75 -9.49 -6.02 4.86
N VAL A 76 -10.16 -6.78 5.73
CA VAL A 76 -9.91 -6.74 7.18
C VAL A 76 -8.50 -7.26 7.51
N LEU A 77 -8.09 -8.41 6.94
CA LEU A 77 -6.75 -8.95 7.14
C LEU A 77 -5.66 -8.00 6.62
N GLN A 78 -5.94 -7.39 5.47
CA GLN A 78 -5.04 -6.49 4.78
C GLN A 78 -4.84 -5.15 5.51
N THR A 79 -5.69 -4.82 6.48
CA THR A 79 -5.46 -3.71 7.42
C THR A 79 -4.17 -3.92 8.25
N LEU A 80 -3.71 -5.16 8.42
CA LEU A 80 -2.44 -5.49 9.08
C LEU A 80 -1.33 -5.85 8.09
N VAL A 81 -1.67 -6.64 7.06
CA VAL A 81 -0.67 -7.14 6.09
C VAL A 81 -0.10 -6.02 5.23
N ARG A 82 -0.92 -5.07 4.76
CA ARG A 82 -0.43 -3.96 3.92
C ARG A 82 0.51 -3.01 4.66
N PRO A 83 0.22 -2.56 5.90
CA PRO A 83 1.18 -1.79 6.67
C PRO A 83 2.48 -2.56 6.93
N ALA A 84 2.40 -3.86 7.25
CA ALA A 84 3.59 -4.68 7.41
C ALA A 84 4.42 -4.71 6.12
N ALA A 85 3.81 -5.01 4.98
CA ALA A 85 4.48 -5.02 3.67
C ALA A 85 5.09 -3.64 3.33
N GLY A 86 4.33 -2.56 3.55
CA GLY A 86 4.79 -1.19 3.34
C GLY A 86 6.00 -0.82 4.19
N GLY A 87 6.01 -1.25 5.45
CA GLY A 87 7.15 -1.07 6.34
C GLY A 87 8.38 -1.86 5.89
N LEU A 88 8.20 -3.11 5.44
CA LEU A 88 9.29 -3.93 4.92
C LEU A 88 9.94 -3.30 3.68
N VAL A 89 9.15 -2.91 2.67
CA VAL A 89 9.70 -2.35 1.42
C VAL A 89 10.29 -0.94 1.61
N PHE A 90 9.72 -0.12 2.50
CA PHE A 90 10.32 1.17 2.83
C PHE A 90 11.63 0.97 3.59
N GLY A 91 11.61 0.14 4.64
CA GLY A 91 12.78 -0.18 5.44
C GLY A 91 13.93 -0.72 4.60
N SER A 92 13.63 -1.67 3.70
CA SER A 92 14.62 -2.29 2.83
C SER A 92 15.20 -1.35 1.77
N SER A 93 14.48 -0.30 1.40
CA SER A 93 14.94 0.73 0.46
C SER A 93 15.75 1.86 1.10
N SER A 94 15.68 1.99 2.43
CA SER A 94 16.42 3.01 3.16
C SER A 94 17.84 2.53 3.47
N THR A 95 18.82 3.45 3.43
CA THR A 95 20.23 3.26 3.84
C THR A 95 20.45 2.82 5.30
N ALA A 96 19.42 2.33 5.99
CA ALA A 96 19.60 1.56 7.21
C ALA A 96 20.37 0.27 6.88
N SER A 97 21.70 0.39 6.77
CA SER A 97 22.65 -0.70 6.86
C SER A 97 22.35 -1.39 8.18
N THR A 98 21.55 -2.44 8.10
CA THR A 98 21.21 -3.28 9.22
C THR A 98 22.42 -4.16 9.44
N VAL A 99 23.41 -3.62 10.17
CA VAL A 99 24.30 -4.47 10.97
C VAL A 99 23.36 -5.35 11.77
N ALA A 100 23.51 -6.68 11.67
CA ALA A 100 22.59 -7.64 12.29
C ALA A 100 22.29 -7.21 13.73
N VAL A 101 21.09 -6.66 13.96
CA VAL A 101 20.73 -6.14 15.27
C VAL A 101 20.38 -7.34 16.13
N THR A 102 21.37 -7.80 16.88
CA THR A 102 21.20 -8.91 17.83
C THR A 102 20.53 -8.46 19.12
N ASP A 103 20.45 -7.15 19.38
CA ASP A 103 19.85 -6.56 20.58
C ASP A 103 18.67 -5.62 20.25
N PRO A 104 17.42 -5.95 20.68
CA PRO A 104 16.27 -5.07 20.52
C PRO A 104 16.48 -3.65 21.06
N ALA A 105 17.29 -3.46 22.11
CA ALA A 105 17.57 -2.14 22.65
C ALA A 105 18.34 -1.26 21.65
N GLU A 106 19.26 -1.84 20.90
CA GLU A 106 20.05 -1.15 19.88
C GLU A 106 19.18 -0.74 18.69
N PHE A 107 18.21 -1.58 18.30
CA PHE A 107 17.25 -1.27 17.24
C PHE A 107 16.43 0.00 17.54
N PHE A 108 15.94 0.13 18.79
CA PHE A 108 15.19 1.31 19.21
C PHE A 108 16.07 2.54 19.42
N ALA A 109 17.27 2.37 19.99
CA ALA A 109 18.22 3.46 20.20
C ALA A 109 18.77 4.05 18.89
N SER A 110 18.94 3.22 17.86
CA SER A 110 19.49 3.62 16.55
C SER A 110 18.45 4.21 15.59
N ASN A 111 17.16 4.26 15.98
CA ASN A 111 16.05 4.71 15.13
C ASN A 111 15.88 3.95 13.80
N GLN A 112 16.44 2.73 13.68
CA GLN A 112 16.29 1.89 12.49
C GLN A 112 14.84 1.45 12.24
N TRP A 113 13.98 1.54 13.25
CA TRP A 113 12.55 1.30 13.16
C TRP A 113 11.77 2.40 12.44
N VAL A 114 12.30 3.63 12.39
CA VAL A 114 11.58 4.80 11.87
C VAL A 114 11.19 4.63 10.39
N PRO A 115 12.09 4.22 9.47
CA PRO A 115 11.72 3.95 8.08
C PRO A 115 10.60 2.91 7.94
N ILE A 116 10.63 1.86 8.76
CA ILE A 116 9.61 0.80 8.76
C ILE A 116 8.25 1.37 9.16
N VAL A 117 8.20 2.15 10.24
CA VAL A 117 6.93 2.76 10.70
C VAL A 117 6.42 3.78 9.69
N VAL A 118 7.29 4.58 9.08
CA VAL A 118 6.91 5.52 8.02
C VAL A 118 6.29 4.77 6.83
N GLY A 119 6.93 3.70 6.36
CA GLY A 119 6.37 2.84 5.31
C GLY A 119 5.02 2.24 5.67
N ALA A 120 4.87 1.74 6.90
CA ALA A 120 3.63 1.17 7.39
C ALA A 120 2.49 2.22 7.42
N VAL A 121 2.78 3.44 7.88
CA VAL A 121 1.80 4.54 7.91
C VAL A 121 1.39 4.96 6.50
N ILE A 122 2.34 5.05 5.56
CA ILE A 122 2.04 5.38 4.16
C ILE A 122 1.12 4.31 3.55
N ALA A 123 1.47 3.04 3.70
CA ALA A 123 0.65 1.94 3.18
C ALA A 123 -0.75 1.90 3.81
N LEU A 124 -0.84 2.11 5.11
CA LEU A 124 -2.12 2.19 5.82
C LEU A 124 -2.99 3.34 5.31
N ALA A 125 -2.41 4.52 5.09
CA ALA A 125 -3.14 5.68 4.59
C ALA A 125 -3.73 5.43 3.20
N VAL A 126 -2.96 4.80 2.30
CA VAL A 126 -3.44 4.44 0.95
C VAL A 126 -4.54 3.37 1.03
N HIS A 127 -4.35 2.32 1.84
CA HIS A 127 -5.35 1.28 2.03
C HIS A 127 -6.65 1.82 2.62
N ALA A 128 -6.56 2.70 3.63
CA ALA A 128 -7.73 3.34 4.23
C ALA A 128 -8.54 4.14 3.21
N GLY A 129 -7.87 4.81 2.25
CA GLY A 129 -8.54 5.47 1.13
C GLY A 129 -9.43 4.50 0.34
N LYS A 130 -8.90 3.34 -0.03
CA LYS A 130 -9.64 2.29 -0.76
C LYS A 130 -10.82 1.73 0.04
N ALA A 131 -10.57 1.39 1.30
CA ALA A 131 -11.55 0.79 2.20
C ALA A 131 -12.81 1.66 2.39
N THR A 132 -12.70 2.97 2.18
CA THR A 132 -13.87 3.88 2.23
C THR A 132 -14.76 3.85 0.99
N VAL A 133 -14.24 3.42 -0.17
CA VAL A 133 -14.95 3.48 -1.46
C VAL A 133 -15.52 2.12 -1.86
N ARG A 134 -14.76 1.04 -1.64
CA ARG A 134 -15.11 -0.33 -2.06
C ARG A 134 -16.50 -0.78 -1.57
N PRO A 135 -16.91 -0.61 -0.29
CA PRO A 135 -18.22 -1.09 0.16
C PRO A 135 -19.39 -0.45 -0.57
N ALA A 136 -19.32 0.86 -0.81
CA ALA A 136 -20.37 1.60 -1.52
C ALA A 136 -20.43 1.22 -3.01
N ALA A 137 -19.27 1.07 -3.66
CA ALA A 137 -19.19 0.65 -5.05
C ALA A 137 -19.67 -0.79 -5.26
N ASN A 138 -19.28 -1.70 -4.37
CA ASN A 138 -19.71 -3.10 -4.41
C ASN A 138 -21.21 -3.23 -4.15
N ALA A 139 -21.76 -2.51 -3.16
CA ALA A 139 -23.20 -2.49 -2.91
C ALA A 139 -23.99 -1.94 -4.13
N ALA A 140 -23.51 -0.87 -4.76
CA ALA A 140 -24.18 -0.26 -5.91
C ALA A 140 -24.15 -1.12 -7.19
N THR A 141 -23.19 -2.05 -7.30
CA THR A 141 -22.96 -2.85 -8.51
C THR A 141 -23.17 -4.35 -8.28
N ALA A 142 -23.77 -4.74 -7.15
CA ALA A 142 -23.90 -6.14 -6.73
C ALA A 142 -22.56 -6.92 -6.79
N GLY A 143 -21.46 -6.25 -6.45
CA GLY A 143 -20.11 -6.81 -6.42
C GLY A 143 -19.34 -6.74 -7.74
N ALA A 144 -19.94 -6.28 -8.84
CA ALA A 144 -19.25 -6.19 -10.13
C ALA A 144 -18.13 -5.13 -10.16
N ALA A 145 -18.15 -4.14 -9.26
CA ALA A 145 -17.07 -3.17 -9.13
C ALA A 145 -15.77 -3.77 -8.55
N ALA A 146 -15.86 -4.79 -7.68
CA ALA A 146 -14.69 -5.34 -7.00
C ALA A 146 -13.61 -5.86 -7.97
N PRO A 147 -13.93 -6.71 -8.97
CA PRO A 147 -12.94 -7.17 -9.94
C PRO A 147 -12.22 -6.04 -10.68
N VAL A 148 -12.95 -5.00 -11.09
CA VAL A 148 -12.41 -3.88 -11.88
C VAL A 148 -11.51 -3.01 -11.02
N VAL A 149 -11.97 -2.63 -9.82
CA VAL A 149 -11.22 -1.79 -8.89
C VAL A 149 -9.94 -2.51 -8.45
N SER A 150 -10.04 -3.79 -8.07
CA SER A 150 -8.90 -4.64 -7.72
C SER A 150 -7.86 -4.68 -8.86
N THR A 151 -8.29 -4.90 -10.10
CA THR A 151 -7.34 -4.94 -11.24
C THR A 151 -6.66 -3.59 -11.48
N VAL A 152 -7.39 -2.47 -11.34
CA VAL A 152 -6.79 -1.13 -11.46
C VAL A 152 -5.74 -0.89 -10.38
N GLU A 153 -6.01 -1.34 -9.16
CA GLU A 153 -5.09 -1.22 -8.04
C GLU A 153 -3.85 -2.10 -8.23
N ASP A 154 -4.00 -3.30 -8.77
CA ASP A 154 -2.86 -4.18 -9.09
C ASP A 154 -1.96 -3.56 -10.16
N VAL A 155 -2.55 -3.07 -11.25
CA VAL A 155 -1.80 -2.37 -12.32
C VAL A 155 -1.15 -1.11 -11.77
N GLY A 156 -1.87 -0.35 -10.94
CA GLY A 156 -1.35 0.83 -10.26
C GLY A 156 -0.19 0.52 -9.32
N ALA A 157 -0.26 -0.59 -8.57
CA ALA A 157 0.79 -1.05 -7.68
C ALA A 157 2.03 -1.51 -8.45
N ILE A 158 1.86 -2.23 -9.57
CA ILE A 158 2.98 -2.60 -10.45
C ILE A 158 3.63 -1.32 -10.99
N GLY A 159 2.84 -0.44 -11.61
CA GLY A 159 3.34 0.79 -12.21
C GLY A 159 4.06 1.69 -11.19
N LEU A 160 3.47 1.90 -10.02
CA LEU A 160 4.07 2.72 -8.97
C LEU A 160 5.34 2.08 -8.40
N SER A 161 5.38 0.75 -8.23
CA SER A 161 6.59 0.05 -7.78
C SER A 161 7.74 0.19 -8.78
N LEU A 162 7.44 0.04 -10.08
CA LEU A 162 8.44 0.22 -11.14
C LEU A 162 8.92 1.67 -11.22
N VAL A 163 8.01 2.65 -11.16
CA VAL A 163 8.37 4.07 -11.11
C VAL A 163 9.21 4.39 -9.89
N ALA A 164 8.88 3.83 -8.73
CA ALA A 164 9.63 4.05 -7.50
C ALA A 164 11.08 3.58 -7.59
N ILE A 165 11.34 2.48 -8.30
CA ILE A 165 12.68 1.93 -8.51
C ILE A 165 13.43 2.68 -9.61
N VAL A 166 12.81 2.87 -10.78
CA VAL A 166 13.49 3.37 -11.99
C VAL A 166 13.57 4.89 -12.04
N ALA A 167 12.54 5.59 -11.54
CA ALA A 167 12.43 7.05 -11.61
C ALA A 167 11.87 7.63 -10.30
N PRO A 168 12.61 7.56 -9.18
CA PRO A 168 12.09 7.92 -7.85
C PRO A 168 11.54 9.35 -7.75
N LEU A 169 12.05 10.28 -8.56
CA LEU A 169 11.55 11.66 -8.60
C LEU A 169 10.08 11.76 -9.04
N LEU A 170 9.62 10.85 -9.92
CA LEU A 170 8.23 10.82 -10.37
C LEU A 170 7.27 10.30 -9.28
N VAL A 171 7.78 9.68 -8.23
CA VAL A 171 6.96 9.26 -7.07
C VAL A 171 6.27 10.46 -6.43
N VAL A 172 6.92 11.62 -6.36
CA VAL A 172 6.31 12.84 -5.81
C VAL A 172 5.02 13.17 -6.55
N VAL A 173 5.05 13.15 -7.89
CA VAL A 173 3.89 13.42 -8.73
C VAL A 173 2.80 12.36 -8.50
N ALA A 174 3.18 11.09 -8.44
CA ALA A 174 2.24 10.00 -8.20
C ALA A 174 1.57 10.09 -6.81
N LEU A 175 2.32 10.39 -5.76
CA LEU A 175 1.80 10.57 -4.40
C LEU A 175 0.89 11.79 -4.30
N LEU A 176 1.23 12.90 -4.96
CA LEU A 176 0.37 14.07 -5.04
C LEU A 176 -0.95 13.75 -5.76
N ALA A 177 -0.90 12.96 -6.83
CA ALA A 177 -2.10 12.52 -7.55
C ALA A 177 -2.99 11.62 -6.66
N LEU A 178 -2.39 10.67 -5.93
CA LEU A 178 -3.11 9.82 -4.97
C LEU A 178 -3.74 10.64 -3.84
N ALA A 179 -3.00 11.60 -3.27
CA ALA A 179 -3.48 12.49 -2.23
C ALA A 179 -4.64 13.38 -2.72
N ALA A 180 -4.51 13.95 -3.92
CA ALA A 180 -5.56 14.75 -4.54
C ALA A 180 -6.84 13.93 -4.81
N ALA A 181 -6.70 12.70 -5.31
CA ALA A 181 -7.81 11.78 -5.51
C ALA A 181 -8.51 11.43 -4.18
N GLY A 182 -7.75 11.08 -3.15
CA GLY A 182 -8.29 10.80 -1.81
C GLY A 182 -9.01 12.01 -1.20
N TRP A 183 -8.42 13.21 -1.31
CA TRP A 183 -9.05 14.44 -0.85
C TRP A 183 -10.36 14.74 -1.59
N TRP A 184 -10.38 14.59 -2.91
CA TRP A 184 -11.57 14.83 -3.73
C TRP A 184 -12.70 13.85 -3.39
N LEU A 185 -12.38 12.57 -3.22
CA LEU A 185 -13.33 11.53 -2.81
C LEU A 185 -13.90 11.82 -1.41
N GLY A 186 -13.03 12.15 -0.44
CA GLY A 186 -13.43 12.49 0.92
C GLY A 186 -14.33 13.73 0.99
N ARG A 187 -14.02 14.77 0.21
CA ARG A 187 -14.86 15.97 0.09
C ARG A 187 -16.25 15.63 -0.46
N THR A 188 -16.32 14.77 -1.47
CA THR A 188 -17.59 14.38 -2.11
C THR A 188 -18.45 13.54 -1.18
N ALA A 189 -17.86 12.60 -0.44
CA ALA A 189 -18.56 11.80 0.57
C ALA A 189 -19.12 12.66 1.71
N ARG A 190 -18.34 13.63 2.22
CA ARG A 190 -18.79 14.56 3.28
C ARG A 190 -19.92 15.48 2.82
N ARG A 191 -19.93 15.91 1.56
CA ARG A 191 -21.01 16.72 0.99
C ARG A 191 -22.34 15.97 0.94
N ARG A 192 -22.32 14.67 0.64
CA ARG A 192 -23.53 13.82 0.62
C ARG A 192 -24.08 13.49 2.01
N ARG A 193 -23.27 13.63 3.06
CA ARG A 193 -23.66 13.39 4.45
C ARG A 193 -24.19 14.63 5.18
N ARG A 194 -24.28 15.81 4.53
CA ARG A 194 -24.99 16.95 5.12
C ARG A 194 -26.49 16.62 5.11
N PRO A 195 -27.14 16.48 6.28
CA PRO A 195 -28.59 16.34 6.34
C PRO A 195 -29.19 17.58 5.66
N ALA A 196 -30.17 17.37 4.78
CA ALA A 196 -31.05 18.46 4.40
C ALA A 196 -31.68 18.97 5.71
N GLU A 197 -31.30 20.18 6.15
CA GLU A 197 -32.06 20.90 7.16
C GLU A 197 -33.49 20.93 6.64
N ARG A 198 -34.37 20.14 7.26
CA ARG A 198 -35.81 20.23 7.02
C ARG A 198 -36.19 21.69 7.29
N PRO A 199 -36.81 22.41 6.33
CA PRO A 199 -37.40 23.70 6.66
C PRO A 199 -38.33 23.47 7.84
N ALA A 200 -38.08 24.18 8.95
CA ALA A 200 -39.00 24.19 10.06
C ALA A 200 -40.36 24.65 9.51
N THR A 201 -41.29 23.71 9.37
CA THR A 201 -42.71 24.03 9.24
C THR A 201 -43.12 24.61 10.59
N ALA A 202 -42.86 25.91 10.76
CA ALA A 202 -43.56 26.72 11.74
C ALA A 202 -44.99 26.91 11.19
N GLY A 203 -45.85 25.97 11.56
CA GLY A 203 -47.29 26.06 11.42
C GLY A 203 -47.89 25.30 12.59
N ASP A 204 -48.40 26.05 13.59
CA ASP A 204 -49.79 25.96 14.03
C ASP A 204 -49.98 26.76 15.33
N GLY A 205 -50.89 27.74 15.28
CA GLY A 205 -51.32 28.58 16.39
C GLY A 205 -51.83 29.94 15.92
#